data_AF-A0A2V6VKT3-F1
#
_entry.id   AF-A0A2V6VKT3-F1
#
_cell.length_a   1.000
_cell.length_b   1.000
_cell.length_c   1.000
_cell.angle_alpha   90.00
_cell.angle_beta   90.00
_cell.angle_gamma   90.00
#
_symmetry.space_group_name_H-M   'P 1'
#
loop_
_entity.id
_entity.type
_entity.pdbx_description
1 polymer ?
#
loop_
_entity_poly.entity_id
_entity_poly.type
_entity_poly.pdbx_seq_one_letter_code
_entity_poly.pdbx_strand_id
1 'polypeptide(L)'
;MTPRFQAAAQVLSGIQGLSATEREAVVDRLKLGRAAAPRAGSATTSSMPVDRAFTWPEFDRWQAFFSARGMFPARWDGLQAAPEPQTPPAARAIYRLRKLDLLFEWLDTLAHGAAAFGHYRRQGMRARMVRQGGGGRCPACESFNGHEVTPGGAPMPPIHPGCRCVLVAMTEAPPPERRGTRRRSRRGPDGERRAP
;
A
#
# COMPACT_ATOMS: atom_id res chain seq x y z
N MET A 1 -14.06 -0.45 -19.20
CA MET A 1 -13.35 0.17 -18.05
C MET A 1 -11.85 -0.06 -18.23
N THR A 2 -11.01 0.97 -18.13
CA THR A 2 -9.55 0.82 -18.25
C THR A 2 -9.02 -0.11 -17.15
N PRO A 3 -8.09 -1.05 -17.42
CA PRO A 3 -7.59 -2.01 -16.42
C PRO A 3 -7.09 -1.36 -15.12
N ARG A 4 -6.61 -0.12 -15.24
CA ARG A 4 -6.12 0.74 -14.16
C ARG A 4 -7.14 0.99 -13.04
N PHE A 5 -8.43 1.10 -13.35
CA PHE A 5 -9.47 1.43 -12.36
C PHE A 5 -10.27 0.21 -11.90
N GLN A 6 -9.96 -0.97 -12.42
CA GLN A 6 -10.67 -2.21 -12.09
C GLN A 6 -10.51 -2.58 -10.61
N ALA A 7 -9.29 -2.45 -10.05
CA ALA A 7 -9.04 -2.73 -8.63
C ALA A 7 -9.81 -1.76 -7.71
N ALA A 8 -9.83 -0.47 -8.05
CA ALA A 8 -10.59 0.53 -7.30
C ALA A 8 -12.10 0.27 -7.35
N ALA A 9 -12.64 -0.11 -8.50
CA ALA A 9 -14.06 -0.45 -8.64
C ALA A 9 -14.43 -1.76 -7.90
N GLN A 10 -13.55 -2.77 -7.91
CA GLN A 10 -13.75 -3.99 -7.13
C GLN A 10 -13.83 -3.69 -5.63
N VAL A 11 -12.92 -2.87 -5.10
CA VAL A 11 -12.98 -2.41 -3.72
C VAL A 11 -14.29 -1.68 -3.43
N LEU A 12 -14.67 -0.71 -4.26
CA LEU A 12 -15.91 0.07 -4.09
C LEU A 12 -17.17 -0.81 -4.09
N SER A 13 -17.16 -1.90 -4.86
CA SER A 13 -18.28 -2.85 -4.90
C SER A 13 -18.49 -3.60 -3.58
N GLY A 14 -17.42 -3.78 -2.79
CA GLY A 14 -17.45 -4.43 -1.48
C GLY A 14 -17.88 -3.50 -0.33
N ILE A 15 -17.95 -2.19 -0.56
CA ILE A 15 -18.33 -1.20 0.46
C ILE A 15 -19.86 -1.10 0.55
N GLN A 16 -20.43 -1.41 1.72
CA GLN A 16 -21.88 -1.25 1.97
C GLN A 16 -22.19 0.17 2.43
N GLY A 17 -23.37 0.66 2.10
CA GLY A 17 -23.76 2.04 2.38
C GLY A 17 -23.22 3.06 1.36
N LEU A 18 -22.80 2.60 0.17
CA LEU A 18 -22.60 3.40 -1.05
C LEU A 18 -23.60 2.94 -2.12
N SER A 19 -24.33 3.86 -2.75
CA SER A 19 -25.16 3.57 -3.92
C SER A 19 -24.31 3.35 -5.17
N ALA A 20 -24.91 2.79 -6.22
CA ALA A 20 -24.24 2.63 -7.51
C ALA A 20 -23.75 3.96 -8.08
N THR A 21 -24.58 5.01 -8.02
CA THR A 21 -24.25 6.36 -8.50
C THR A 21 -23.09 6.98 -7.71
N GLU A 22 -23.05 6.80 -6.39
CA GLU A 22 -21.91 7.28 -5.59
C GLU A 22 -20.63 6.52 -5.92
N ARG A 23 -20.68 5.20 -6.08
CA ARG A 23 -19.51 4.41 -6.50
C ARG A 23 -18.99 4.87 -7.86
N GLU A 24 -19.88 5.17 -8.81
CA GLU A 24 -19.52 5.71 -10.12
C GLU A 24 -18.89 7.12 -10.01
N ALA A 25 -19.49 8.01 -9.23
CA ALA A 25 -18.95 9.35 -8.98
C ALA A 25 -17.53 9.31 -8.36
N VAL A 26 -17.28 8.35 -7.47
CA VAL A 26 -15.93 8.12 -6.92
C VAL A 26 -14.95 7.68 -8.03
N VAL A 27 -15.35 6.73 -8.88
CA VAL A 27 -14.52 6.28 -9.99
C VAL A 27 -14.23 7.41 -10.97
N ASP A 28 -15.20 8.26 -11.27
CA ASP A 28 -15.02 9.42 -12.16
C ASP A 28 -14.07 10.45 -11.56
N ARG A 29 -14.18 10.72 -10.25
CA ARG A 29 -13.21 11.55 -9.54
C ARG A 29 -11.79 10.99 -9.64
N LEU A 30 -11.61 9.67 -9.54
CA LEU A 30 -10.29 9.02 -9.69
C LEU A 30 -9.74 9.16 -11.12
N LYS A 31 -10.60 9.20 -12.15
CA LYS A 31 -10.18 9.42 -13.55
C LYS A 31 -9.68 10.85 -13.77
N LEU A 32 -10.30 11.83 -13.12
CA LEU A 32 -9.92 13.25 -13.23
C LEU A 32 -8.60 13.57 -12.48
N GLY A 33 -8.19 12.70 -11.56
CA GLY A 33 -6.94 12.81 -10.80
C GLY A 33 -6.94 13.93 -9.75
N ARG A 34 -5.91 13.96 -8.90
CA ARG A 34 -5.75 14.94 -7.80
C ARG A 34 -5.70 16.40 -8.26
N ALA A 35 -5.39 16.69 -9.52
CA ALA A 35 -5.35 18.05 -10.06
C ALA A 35 -6.75 18.71 -10.17
N ALA A 36 -7.82 17.90 -10.14
CA ALA A 36 -9.20 18.35 -10.09
C ALA A 36 -9.78 18.34 -8.65
N ALA A 37 -8.97 18.02 -7.64
CA ALA A 37 -9.43 18.12 -6.25
C ALA A 37 -9.57 19.61 -5.88
N PRO A 38 -10.75 20.07 -5.44
CA PRO A 38 -10.91 21.43 -4.99
C PRO A 38 -9.91 21.71 -3.87
N ARG A 39 -9.14 22.81 -4.01
CA ARG A 39 -8.44 23.46 -2.90
C ARG A 39 -9.43 23.59 -1.74
N ALA A 40 -8.94 23.40 -0.52
CA ALA A 40 -9.70 23.58 0.72
C ALA A 40 -10.64 24.79 0.58
N GLY A 41 -11.95 24.53 0.49
CA GLY A 41 -12.98 25.55 0.31
C GLY A 41 -13.93 25.41 -0.89
N SER A 42 -13.65 24.58 -1.91
CA SER A 42 -14.60 24.44 -3.03
C SER A 42 -15.53 23.23 -2.87
N ALA A 43 -16.82 23.56 -2.68
CA ALA A 43 -17.94 22.65 -2.56
C ALA A 43 -18.13 21.79 -3.81
N THR A 44 -17.48 20.63 -3.83
CA THR A 44 -17.94 19.47 -4.63
C THR A 44 -18.13 18.24 -3.74
N THR A 45 -18.28 18.48 -2.43
CA THR A 45 -18.57 17.49 -1.38
C THR A 45 -20.05 17.14 -1.27
N SER A 46 -20.91 17.71 -2.10
CA SER A 46 -22.37 17.73 -1.88
C SER A 46 -23.14 16.44 -2.23
N SER A 47 -22.49 15.29 -2.46
CA SER A 47 -23.22 14.02 -2.61
C SER A 47 -22.56 12.82 -1.94
N MET A 48 -21.52 13.05 -1.12
CA MET A 48 -20.82 11.96 -0.45
C MET A 48 -21.49 11.63 0.89
N PRO A 49 -21.40 10.39 1.37
CA PRO A 49 -22.21 9.90 2.48
C PRO A 49 -21.66 10.31 3.85
N VAL A 50 -21.25 11.56 4.02
CA VAL A 50 -20.76 12.08 5.31
C VAL A 50 -21.80 11.88 6.42
N ASP A 51 -23.07 11.97 6.05
CA ASP A 51 -24.19 11.90 6.97
C ASP A 51 -24.61 10.47 7.33
N ARG A 52 -24.24 9.47 6.51
CA ARG A 52 -24.62 8.05 6.73
C ARG A 52 -23.41 7.16 7.00
N ALA A 53 -23.61 6.16 7.84
CA ALA A 53 -22.58 5.15 8.08
C ALA A 53 -22.36 4.30 6.82
N PHE A 54 -21.11 3.91 6.57
CA PHE A 54 -20.74 2.95 5.53
C PHE A 54 -19.76 1.92 6.10
N THR A 55 -19.81 0.69 5.61
CA THR A 55 -18.87 -0.37 6.00
C THR A 55 -17.81 -0.53 4.94
N TRP A 56 -16.56 -0.66 5.38
CA TRP A 56 -15.41 -0.80 4.51
C TRP A 56 -14.53 -1.91 5.07
N PRO A 57 -14.72 -3.17 4.62
CA PRO A 57 -14.09 -4.33 5.23
C PRO A 57 -12.55 -4.29 5.27
N GLU A 58 -11.90 -3.73 4.25
CA GLU A 58 -10.45 -3.58 4.26
C GLU A 58 -9.98 -2.56 5.29
N PHE A 59 -10.73 -1.49 5.54
CA PHE A 59 -10.42 -0.60 6.65
C PHE A 59 -10.50 -1.33 7.99
N ASP A 60 -11.56 -2.10 8.22
CA ASP A 60 -11.74 -2.81 9.49
C ASP A 60 -10.61 -3.84 9.70
N ARG A 61 -10.20 -4.55 8.62
CA ARG A 61 -9.05 -5.46 8.63
C ARG A 61 -7.73 -4.76 8.98
N TRP A 62 -7.47 -3.62 8.36
CA TRP A 62 -6.23 -2.86 8.59
C TRP A 62 -6.22 -2.17 9.96
N GLN A 63 -7.37 -1.67 10.41
CA GLN A 63 -7.54 -1.13 11.76
C GLN A 63 -7.18 -2.19 12.80
N ALA A 64 -7.73 -3.42 12.68
CA ALA A 64 -7.41 -4.53 13.56
C ALA A 64 -5.90 -4.89 13.54
N PHE A 65 -5.29 -4.92 12.35
CA PHE A 65 -3.85 -5.16 12.21
C PHE A 65 -3.00 -4.09 12.94
N PHE A 66 -3.31 -2.81 12.75
CA PHE A 66 -2.57 -1.72 13.39
C PHE A 66 -2.79 -1.67 14.90
N SER A 67 -4.02 -1.93 15.36
CA SER A 67 -4.35 -2.10 16.77
C SER A 67 -3.54 -3.22 17.41
N ALA A 68 -3.48 -4.39 16.77
CA ALA A 68 -2.70 -5.54 17.28
C ALA A 68 -1.18 -5.26 17.35
N ARG A 69 -0.69 -4.34 16.51
CA ARG A 69 0.71 -3.89 16.51
C ARG A 69 0.96 -2.69 17.44
N GLY A 70 -0.07 -2.13 18.06
CA GLY A 70 0.02 -0.92 18.89
C GLY A 70 0.54 0.30 18.13
N MET A 71 0.43 0.31 16.80
CA MET A 71 1.07 1.31 15.96
C MET A 71 0.26 1.60 14.70
N PHE A 72 -0.12 2.86 14.54
CA PHE A 72 -0.87 3.36 13.39
C PHE A 72 -0.01 4.25 12.49
N PRO A 73 -0.17 4.18 11.16
CA PRO A 73 0.39 5.18 10.26
C PRO A 73 -0.19 6.57 10.56
N ALA A 74 0.57 7.64 10.34
CA ALA A 74 0.13 9.01 10.64
C ALA A 74 -1.21 9.42 9.97
N ARG A 75 -1.52 8.85 8.80
CA ARG A 75 -2.80 9.09 8.09
C ARG A 75 -4.03 8.48 8.77
N TRP A 76 -3.82 7.62 9.76
CA TRP A 76 -4.88 7.05 10.61
C TRP A 76 -5.16 7.89 11.85
N ASP A 77 -4.58 9.09 11.97
CA ASP A 77 -4.90 9.97 13.07
C ASP A 77 -6.40 10.29 13.12
N GLY A 78 -7.02 10.11 14.29
CA GLY A 78 -8.46 10.21 14.50
C GLY A 78 -9.28 9.04 13.94
N LEU A 79 -8.64 7.95 13.50
CA LEU A 79 -9.27 6.73 12.97
C LEU A 79 -8.87 5.46 13.73
N GLN A 80 -8.17 5.61 14.86
CA GLN A 80 -7.66 4.48 15.64
C GLN A 80 -8.77 3.67 16.31
N ALA A 81 -9.87 4.33 16.68
CA ALA A 81 -11.05 3.70 17.29
C ALA A 81 -12.33 4.29 16.72
N ALA A 82 -13.34 3.44 16.54
CA ALA A 82 -14.66 3.89 16.15
C ALA A 82 -15.31 4.70 17.30
N PRO A 83 -16.01 5.81 16.99
CA PRO A 83 -16.69 6.59 18.02
C PRO A 83 -17.82 5.79 18.66
N GLU A 84 -17.92 5.84 19.99
CA GLU A 84 -18.99 5.18 20.73
C GLU A 84 -20.36 5.79 20.41
N PRO A 85 -21.48 5.07 20.62
CA PRO A 85 -22.84 5.56 20.31
C PRO A 85 -23.18 6.93 20.92
N GLN A 86 -22.67 7.19 22.14
CA GLN A 86 -22.82 8.43 22.91
C GLN A 86 -21.97 9.61 22.40
N THR A 87 -21.06 9.38 21.45
CA THR A 87 -20.20 10.43 20.89
C THR A 87 -21.05 11.52 20.21
N PRO A 88 -20.76 12.81 20.44
CA PRO A 88 -21.49 13.91 19.81
C PRO A 88 -21.59 13.75 18.28
N PRO A 89 -22.74 14.12 17.66
CA PRO A 89 -22.94 13.98 16.21
C PRO A 89 -21.80 14.59 15.37
N ALA A 90 -21.30 15.77 15.76
CA ALA A 90 -20.20 16.45 15.07
C ALA A 90 -18.90 15.62 15.06
N ALA A 91 -18.54 15.00 16.20
CA ALA A 91 -17.35 14.17 16.27
C ALA A 91 -17.50 12.86 15.45
N ARG A 92 -18.70 12.28 15.41
CA ARG A 92 -19.00 11.14 14.51
C ARG A 92 -18.89 11.53 13.03
N ALA A 93 -19.33 12.74 12.66
CA ALA A 93 -19.17 13.25 11.31
C ALA A 93 -17.69 13.47 10.94
N ILE A 94 -16.89 14.01 11.84
CA ILE A 94 -15.43 14.16 11.64
C ILE A 94 -14.75 12.80 11.41
N TYR A 95 -15.09 11.79 12.22
CA TYR A 95 -14.57 10.43 12.02
C TYR A 95 -14.92 9.88 10.64
N ARG A 96 -16.18 10.03 10.20
CA ARG A 96 -16.64 9.58 8.88
C ARG A 96 -15.93 10.31 7.75
N LEU A 97 -15.73 11.63 7.87
CA LEU A 97 -14.97 12.43 6.91
C LEU A 97 -13.54 11.92 6.78
N ARG A 98 -12.84 11.73 7.91
CA ARG A 98 -11.47 11.19 7.90
C ARG A 98 -11.41 9.79 7.27
N LYS A 99 -12.39 8.92 7.57
CA LYS A 99 -12.47 7.56 6.99
C LYS A 99 -12.68 7.62 5.48
N LEU A 100 -13.50 8.57 5.02
CA LEU A 100 -13.76 8.79 3.60
C LEU A 100 -12.53 9.37 2.87
N ASP A 101 -11.83 10.32 3.48
CA ASP A 101 -10.58 10.86 2.93
C ASP A 101 -9.53 9.77 2.78
N LEU A 102 -9.38 8.92 3.80
CA LEU A 102 -8.47 7.77 3.76
C LEU A 102 -8.85 6.77 2.66
N LEU A 103 -10.16 6.56 2.42
CA LEU A 103 -10.65 5.74 1.31
C LEU A 103 -10.22 6.33 -0.04
N PHE A 104 -10.39 7.65 -0.27
CA PHE A 104 -9.96 8.26 -1.53
C PHE A 104 -8.46 8.16 -1.76
N GLU A 105 -7.65 8.42 -0.73
CA GLU A 105 -6.20 8.27 -0.83
C GLU A 105 -5.80 6.83 -1.18
N TRP A 106 -6.47 5.85 -0.59
CA TRP A 106 -6.19 4.44 -0.85
C TRP A 106 -6.64 4.02 -2.26
N LEU A 107 -7.82 4.44 -2.71
CA LEU A 107 -8.30 4.18 -4.07
C LEU A 107 -7.41 4.83 -5.14
N ASP A 108 -6.93 6.05 -4.89
CA ASP A 108 -5.97 6.72 -5.76
C ASP A 108 -4.66 5.93 -5.85
N THR A 109 -4.17 5.43 -4.72
CA THR A 109 -2.98 4.56 -4.63
C THR A 109 -3.19 3.25 -5.38
N LEU A 110 -4.37 2.63 -5.28
CA LEU A 110 -4.70 1.41 -6.02
C LEU A 110 -4.72 1.67 -7.53
N ALA A 111 -5.33 2.76 -7.97
CA ALA A 111 -5.42 3.09 -9.39
C ALA A 111 -4.06 3.49 -9.99
N HIS A 112 -3.26 4.28 -9.28
CA HIS A 112 -2.03 4.86 -9.81
C HIS A 112 -0.79 4.04 -9.46
N GLY A 113 -0.69 3.56 -8.22
CA GLY A 113 0.45 2.79 -7.73
C GLY A 113 0.57 1.42 -8.38
N ALA A 114 -0.55 0.71 -8.59
CA ALA A 114 -0.54 -0.57 -9.29
C ALA A 114 -0.10 -0.42 -10.76
N ALA A 115 -0.48 0.68 -11.42
CA ALA A 115 -0.07 0.97 -12.79
C ALA A 115 1.43 1.26 -12.90
N ALA A 116 1.99 2.06 -11.97
CA ALA A 116 3.42 2.34 -11.90
C ALA A 116 4.24 1.05 -11.66
N PHE A 117 3.78 0.17 -10.76
CA PHE A 117 4.42 -1.13 -10.55
C PHE A 117 4.36 -2.02 -11.80
N GLY A 118 3.18 -2.13 -12.42
CA GLY A 118 3.02 -2.89 -13.66
C GLY A 118 3.93 -2.38 -14.78
N HIS A 119 4.19 -1.07 -14.82
CA HIS A 119 5.14 -0.46 -15.74
C HIS A 119 6.59 -0.90 -15.46
N TYR A 120 7.05 -0.81 -14.20
CA TYR A 120 8.39 -1.28 -13.82
C TYR A 120 8.60 -2.76 -14.14
N ARG A 121 7.62 -3.61 -13.82
CA ARG A 121 7.69 -5.05 -14.12
C ARG A 121 7.79 -5.33 -15.63
N ARG A 122 7.02 -4.62 -16.47
CA ARG A 122 7.08 -4.77 -17.93
C ARG A 122 8.42 -4.30 -18.52
N GLN A 123 9.08 -3.35 -17.86
CA GLN A 123 10.40 -2.85 -18.28
C GLN A 123 11.55 -3.69 -17.69
N GLY A 124 11.28 -4.77 -16.98
CA GLY A 124 12.30 -5.57 -16.31
C GLY A 124 13.05 -4.81 -15.21
N MET A 125 12.50 -3.68 -14.75
CA MET A 125 13.15 -2.83 -13.77
C MET A 125 13.05 -3.44 -12.38
N ARG A 126 14.17 -3.40 -11.65
CA ARG A 126 14.19 -3.65 -10.20
C ARG A 126 13.52 -2.46 -9.51
N ALA A 127 12.73 -2.73 -8.48
CA ALA A 127 12.17 -1.69 -7.63
C ALA A 127 12.37 -2.06 -6.16
N ARG A 128 12.61 -1.06 -5.31
CA ARG A 128 12.63 -1.24 -3.85
C ARG A 128 11.55 -0.39 -3.20
N MET A 129 11.01 -0.87 -2.09
CA MET A 129 10.14 -0.05 -1.26
C MET A 129 11.00 0.92 -0.45
N VAL A 130 10.78 2.22 -0.65
CA VAL A 130 11.40 3.31 0.10
C VAL A 130 10.33 4.04 0.87
N ARG A 131 10.64 4.44 2.10
CA ARG A 131 9.75 5.28 2.89
C ARG A 131 9.89 6.74 2.46
N GLN A 132 8.77 7.44 2.23
CA GLN A 132 8.81 8.90 2.04
C GLN A 132 8.83 9.64 3.40
N GLY A 133 9.92 10.38 3.66
CA GLY A 133 10.04 11.37 4.76
C GLY A 133 10.20 10.80 6.18
N GLY A 134 10.22 11.69 7.19
CA GLY A 134 10.40 11.42 8.63
C GLY A 134 9.23 10.71 9.33
N GLY A 135 8.42 9.95 8.59
CA GLY A 135 7.35 9.14 9.17
C GLY A 135 7.90 7.90 9.86
N GLY A 136 7.44 7.64 11.08
CA GLY A 136 7.78 6.45 11.89
C GLY A 136 7.55 5.11 11.19
N ARG A 137 8.00 4.03 11.83
CA ARG A 137 7.92 2.65 11.30
C ARG A 137 6.50 2.32 10.82
N CYS A 138 6.37 1.83 9.58
CA CYS A 138 5.09 1.32 9.10
C CYS A 138 5.06 -0.20 9.31
N PRO A 139 4.23 -0.73 10.22
CA PRO A 139 4.31 -2.14 10.62
C PRO A 139 3.89 -3.11 9.49
N ALA A 140 3.16 -2.63 8.49
CA ALA A 140 2.78 -3.44 7.32
C ALA A 140 3.87 -3.50 6.24
N CYS A 141 4.63 -2.42 6.08
CA CYS A 141 5.67 -2.30 5.05
C CYS A 141 7.09 -2.54 5.58
N GLU A 142 7.29 -2.61 6.90
CA GLU A 142 8.61 -2.76 7.52
C GLU A 142 9.32 -4.04 7.06
N SER A 143 8.58 -5.16 6.96
CA SER A 143 9.12 -6.42 6.43
C SER A 143 9.47 -6.37 4.95
N PHE A 144 9.18 -5.27 4.24
CA PHE A 144 9.51 -5.06 2.83
C PHE A 144 10.56 -3.98 2.62
N ASN A 145 11.03 -3.33 3.69
CA ASN A 145 12.00 -2.27 3.60
C ASN A 145 13.34 -2.82 3.07
N GLY A 146 13.84 -2.28 1.96
CA GLY A 146 15.06 -2.77 1.32
C GLY A 146 14.90 -4.06 0.51
N HIS A 147 13.70 -4.66 0.45
CA HIS A 147 13.45 -5.78 -0.45
C HIS A 147 13.32 -5.32 -1.89
N GLU A 148 14.06 -6.00 -2.76
CA GLU A 148 14.01 -5.77 -4.20
C GLU A 148 12.96 -6.66 -4.84
N VAL A 149 12.05 -6.03 -5.58
CA VAL A 149 11.11 -6.75 -6.41
C VAL A 149 11.79 -7.02 -7.75
N THR A 150 12.27 -8.25 -7.94
CA THR A 150 12.77 -8.74 -9.22
C THR A 150 11.62 -9.19 -10.12
N PRO A 151 11.80 -9.19 -11.46
CA PRO A 151 10.84 -9.79 -12.36
C PRO A 151 10.63 -11.28 -12.03
N GLY A 152 9.48 -11.62 -11.44
CA GLY A 152 9.02 -13.01 -11.27
C GLY A 152 9.22 -13.67 -9.90
N GLY A 153 9.80 -13.00 -8.90
CA GLY A 153 10.25 -13.70 -7.68
C GLY A 153 9.72 -13.22 -6.32
N ALA A 154 9.37 -11.95 -6.13
CA ALA A 154 9.11 -11.41 -4.78
C ALA A 154 7.63 -11.06 -4.54
N PRO A 155 7.08 -11.35 -3.34
CA PRO A 155 5.74 -10.93 -2.97
C PRO A 155 5.66 -9.40 -2.90
N MET A 156 4.57 -8.84 -3.44
CA MET A 156 4.35 -7.41 -3.38
C MET A 156 4.13 -6.96 -1.93
N PRO A 157 4.69 -5.80 -1.53
CA PRO A 157 4.28 -5.19 -0.28
C PRO A 157 2.78 -4.88 -0.33
N PRO A 158 2.05 -5.06 0.78
CA PRO A 158 0.61 -4.86 0.79
C PRO A 158 0.27 -3.40 0.51
N ILE A 159 -0.63 -3.15 -0.45
CA ILE A 159 -1.22 -1.82 -0.64
C ILE A 159 -2.30 -1.64 0.43
N HIS A 160 -2.04 -0.81 1.42
CA HIS A 160 -2.93 -0.59 2.55
C HIS A 160 -3.29 0.89 2.75
N PRO A 161 -4.43 1.21 3.40
CA PRO A 161 -4.82 2.58 3.66
C PRO A 161 -3.79 3.31 4.52
N GLY A 162 -3.53 4.57 4.18
CA GLY A 162 -2.59 5.42 4.92
C GLY A 162 -1.11 5.07 4.73
N CYS A 163 -0.79 4.17 3.79
CA CYS A 163 0.59 3.86 3.44
C CYS A 163 1.28 5.06 2.77
N ARG A 164 2.49 5.42 3.24
CA ARG A 164 3.38 6.41 2.60
C ARG A 164 4.66 5.77 2.04
N CYS A 165 4.73 4.44 2.03
CA CYS A 165 5.83 3.73 1.41
C CYS A 165 5.63 3.76 -0.11
N VAL A 166 6.66 4.15 -0.84
CA VAL A 166 6.64 4.24 -2.31
C VAL A 166 7.60 3.22 -2.90
N LEU A 167 7.26 2.73 -4.08
CA LEU A 167 8.16 1.91 -4.88
C LEU A 167 9.05 2.84 -5.70
N VAL A 168 10.36 2.69 -5.57
CA VAL A 168 11.36 3.44 -6.31
C VAL A 168 12.07 2.48 -7.25
N ALA A 169 12.09 2.80 -8.54
CA ALA A 169 12.86 2.06 -9.54
C ALA A 169 14.36 2.20 -9.23
N MET A 170 15.08 1.09 -9.34
CA MET A 170 16.53 1.03 -9.16
C MET A 170 17.19 1.13 -10.53
N THR A 171 18.05 2.14 -10.72
CA THR A 171 18.81 2.34 -11.97
C THR A 171 20.21 1.71 -11.92
N GLU A 172 20.66 1.24 -10.75
CA GLU A 172 22.01 0.71 -10.55
C GLU A 172 22.08 -0.81 -10.74
N ALA A 173 23.12 -1.26 -11.45
CA ALA A 173 23.48 -2.66 -11.58
C ALA A 173 23.80 -3.28 -10.19
N PRO A 174 23.52 -4.57 -9.95
CA PRO A 174 23.80 -5.19 -8.66
C PRO A 174 25.29 -5.08 -8.32
N PRO A 175 25.67 -4.86 -7.05
CA PRO A 175 27.04 -5.09 -6.63
C PRO A 175 27.38 -6.55 -6.94
N PRO A 176 28.57 -6.84 -7.50
CA PRO A 176 28.92 -8.20 -7.89
C PRO A 176 28.76 -9.12 -6.67
N GLU A 177 27.94 -10.17 -6.83
CA GLU A 177 27.83 -11.23 -5.84
C GLU A 177 29.25 -11.70 -5.53
N ARG A 178 29.68 -11.55 -4.26
CA ARG A 178 30.88 -12.24 -3.78
C ARG A 178 30.57 -13.73 -3.81
N ARG A 179 30.76 -14.36 -4.98
CA ARG A 179 30.85 -15.81 -5.09
C ARG A 179 31.95 -16.22 -4.13
N GLY A 180 31.52 -16.77 -2.99
CA GLY A 180 32.42 -17.33 -2.01
C GLY A 180 33.34 -18.30 -2.74
N THR A 181 34.62 -17.95 -2.80
CA THR A 181 35.71 -18.84 -3.17
C THR A 181 35.80 -19.92 -2.08
N ARG A 182 34.89 -20.90 -2.09
CA ARG A 182 35.19 -22.21 -1.52
C ARG A 182 36.07 -22.92 -2.53
N ARG A 183 37.36 -22.68 -2.36
CA ARG A 183 38.46 -23.40 -2.99
C ARG A 183 38.19 -24.89 -2.83
N ARG A 184 37.82 -25.54 -3.94
CA ARG A 184 37.83 -26.98 -4.11
C ARG A 184 39.28 -27.43 -3.89
N SER A 185 39.61 -27.94 -2.71
CA SER A 185 40.87 -28.67 -2.56
C SER A 185 40.65 -30.05 -3.18
N ARG A 186 41.38 -30.28 -4.27
CA ARG A 186 41.39 -31.53 -5.03
C ARG A 186 41.83 -32.69 -4.15
N ARG A 187 41.13 -33.81 -4.29
CA ARG A 187 41.59 -35.16 -3.93
C ARG A 187 42.80 -35.56 -4.78
N GLY A 188 43.72 -36.31 -4.17
CA GLY A 188 44.53 -37.35 -4.82
C GLY A 188 45.98 -37.40 -4.31
N PRO A 189 46.68 -38.55 -4.34
CA PRO A 189 46.23 -39.94 -4.52
C PRO A 189 46.78 -40.91 -3.44
N ASP A 190 46.35 -42.18 -3.51
CA ASP A 190 46.90 -43.34 -2.79
C ASP A 190 48.37 -43.64 -3.13
N GLY A 191 49.06 -44.29 -2.18
CA GLY A 191 50.41 -44.87 -2.28
C GLY A 191 51.24 -44.46 -1.04
N GLU A 192 51.97 -45.31 -0.31
CA GLU A 192 52.28 -46.72 -0.38
C GLU A 192 52.94 -47.10 0.98
N ARG A 193 53.14 -48.40 1.23
CA ARG A 193 53.72 -48.96 2.48
C ARG A 193 55.22 -48.68 2.61
N ARG A 194 55.74 -48.53 3.84
CA ARG A 194 56.76 -49.40 4.48
C ARG A 194 57.37 -48.78 5.75
N ALA A 195 57.66 -49.66 6.71
CA ALA A 195 58.46 -49.44 7.93
C ALA A 195 59.95 -49.20 7.60
N PRO A 196 60.78 -48.84 8.60
CA PRO A 196 61.32 -49.85 9.53
C PRO A 196 61.01 -49.59 11.01
#